data_AF-A0A522AWX9-F1
#
_entry.id   AF-A0A522AWX9-F1
#
_cell.length_a   1.000
_cell.length_b   1.000
_cell.length_c   1.000
_cell.angle_alpha   90.00
_cell.angle_beta   90.00
_cell.angle_gamma   90.00
#
_symmetry.space_group_name_H-M   'P 1'
#
loop_
_entity.id
_entity.type
_entity.pdbx_description
1 polymer ?
#
loop_
_entity_poly.entity_id
_entity_poly.type
_entity_poly.pdbx_seq_one_letter_code
_entity_poly.pdbx_strand_id
1 'polypeptide(L)' 'MSGKPARATRPGTTAWDAVPDRLRAGGLRWTSQRATLIAVLRGTVGHVTGSQLIERCRELQPATTPSTVYRTLD' A
#
# COMPACT_ATOMS: atom_id res chain seq x y z
N MET A 1 38.28 -24.84 9.98
CA MET A 1 36.88 -25.14 9.63
C MET A 1 35.97 -24.35 10.55
N SER A 2 35.44 -23.21 10.09
CA SER A 2 34.32 -22.55 10.75
C SER A 2 33.49 -21.88 9.64
N GLY A 3 32.46 -22.59 9.20
CA GLY A 3 31.49 -22.06 8.26
C GLY A 3 30.72 -20.93 8.93
N LYS A 4 30.81 -19.73 8.37
CA LYS A 4 29.94 -18.59 8.71
C LYS A 4 28.50 -19.02 8.38
N PRO A 5 27.51 -18.88 9.28
CA PRO A 5 26.16 -19.28 8.95
C PRO A 5 25.67 -18.39 7.81
N ALA A 6 25.16 -19.03 6.75
CA ALA A 6 24.42 -18.35 5.71
C ALA A 6 23.26 -17.61 6.38
N ARG A 7 23.22 -16.29 6.20
CA ARG A 7 22.13 -15.45 6.69
C ARG A 7 20.83 -15.99 6.08
N ALA A 8 19.95 -16.53 6.92
CA ALA A 8 18.64 -16.98 6.48
C ALA A 8 17.92 -15.82 5.78
N THR A 9 17.59 -16.00 4.50
CA THR A 9 16.74 -15.08 3.76
C THR A 9 15.38 -15.06 4.45
N ARG A 10 15.09 -14.01 5.22
CA ARG A 10 13.72 -13.73 5.67
C ARG A 10 12.83 -13.73 4.43
N PRO A 11 11.63 -14.36 4.44
CA PRO A 11 10.72 -14.29 3.30
C PRO A 11 10.63 -12.83 2.84
N GLY A 12 11.02 -12.62 1.58
CA GLY A 12 11.46 -11.33 1.08
C GLY A 12 10.37 -10.27 1.20
N THR A 13 10.74 -9.10 1.70
CA THR A 13 9.93 -7.89 1.67
C THR A 13 9.28 -7.73 0.29
N THR A 14 7.95 -7.71 0.23
CA THR A 14 7.25 -7.47 -1.03
C THR A 14 7.42 -6.01 -1.43
N ALA A 15 7.34 -5.69 -2.73
CA ALA A 15 7.37 -4.30 -3.20
C ALA A 15 6.35 -3.41 -2.47
N TRP A 16 5.25 -4.02 -2.04
CA TRP A 16 4.20 -3.36 -1.31
C TRP A 16 4.53 -3.00 0.14
N ASP A 17 5.49 -3.68 0.78
CA ASP A 17 5.86 -3.41 2.17
C ASP A 17 6.70 -2.13 2.29
N ALA A 18 7.29 -1.67 1.17
CA ALA A 18 7.98 -0.39 1.07
C ALA A 18 7.03 0.80 0.87
N VAL A 19 5.74 0.57 0.58
CA VAL A 19 4.78 1.65 0.28
C VAL A 19 4.61 2.65 1.42
N PRO A 20 4.49 2.25 2.70
CA PRO A 20 4.42 3.21 3.80
C PRO A 20 5.62 4.17 3.83
N ASP A 21 6.82 3.66 3.56
CA ASP A 21 8.04 4.48 3.55
C ASP A 21 8.10 5.42 2.35
N ARG A 22 7.66 4.96 1.16
CA ARG A 22 7.54 5.82 -0.03
C ARG A 22 6.56 6.96 0.18
N LEU A 23 5.40 6.69 0.76
CA LEU A 23 4.41 7.72 1.08
C LEU A 23 4.98 8.75 2.06
N ARG A 24 5.68 8.30 3.10
CA ARG A 24 6.35 9.20 4.05
C ARG A 24 7.45 10.03 3.38
N ALA A 25 8.24 9.44 2.51
CA ALA A 25 9.27 10.15 1.74
C ALA A 25 8.66 11.23 0.82
N GLY A 26 7.44 11.00 0.31
CA GLY A 26 6.64 11.99 -0.43
C GLY A 26 5.87 12.99 0.45
N GLY A 27 6.12 13.03 1.76
CA GLY A 27 5.45 13.95 2.69
C GLY A 27 4.02 13.55 3.09
N LEU A 28 3.58 12.34 2.73
CA LEU A 28 2.25 11.84 3.06
C LEU A 28 2.28 11.04 4.36
N ARG A 29 1.30 11.28 5.23
CA ARG A 29 1.12 10.48 6.45
C ARG A 29 0.62 9.08 6.12
N TRP A 30 1.19 8.06 6.73
CA TRP A 30 0.61 6.71 6.71
C TRP A 30 -0.61 6.65 7.64
N THR A 31 -1.81 6.63 7.05
CA THR A 31 -3.10 6.58 7.77
C THR A 31 -3.86 5.29 7.46
N SER A 32 -4.89 4.97 8.25
CA SER A 32 -5.77 3.81 7.97
C SER A 32 -6.42 3.90 6.58
N GLN A 33 -6.84 5.10 6.13
CA GLN A 33 -7.35 5.32 4.76
C GLN A 33 -6.37 4.93 3.67
N ARG A 34 -5.09 5.30 3.82
CA ARG A 34 -4.08 4.89 2.84
C ARG A 34 -3.78 3.40 2.92
N ALA A 35 -3.77 2.81 4.13
CA ALA A 35 -3.61 1.36 4.28
C ALA A 35 -4.72 0.57 3.58
N THR A 36 -5.99 0.98 3.74
CA THR A 36 -7.14 0.39 3.04
C THR A 36 -6.96 0.47 1.52
N LEU A 37 -6.60 1.63 0.99
CA LEU A 37 -6.38 1.82 -0.45
C LEU A 37 -5.29 0.88 -0.99
N ILE A 38 -4.16 0.76 -0.28
CA ILE A 38 -3.06 -0.14 -0.68
C ILE A 38 -3.51 -1.61 -0.61
N ALA A 39 -4.32 -2.00 0.37
CA ALA A 39 -4.88 -3.36 0.45
C ALA A 39 -5.82 -3.66 -0.74
N VAL A 40 -6.69 -2.71 -1.11
CA VAL A 40 -7.57 -2.84 -2.27
C VAL A 40 -6.76 -2.97 -3.57
N LEU A 41 -5.70 -2.16 -3.73
CA LEU A 41 -4.80 -2.25 -4.89
C LEU A 41 -4.05 -3.59 -4.93
N ARG A 42 -3.52 -4.07 -3.79
CA ARG A 42 -2.86 -5.39 -3.70
C ARG A 42 -3.77 -6.53 -4.14
N GLY A 43 -5.07 -6.45 -3.85
CA GLY A 43 -6.07 -7.47 -4.21
C GLY A 43 -6.69 -7.29 -5.59
N THR A 44 -6.39 -6.21 -6.31
CA THR A 44 -6.97 -5.93 -7.63
C THR A 44 -6.10 -6.51 -8.73
N VAL A 45 -6.71 -7.27 -9.64
CA VAL A 45 -6.05 -7.80 -10.84
C VAL A 45 -6.48 -6.96 -12.04
N GLY A 46 -5.51 -6.48 -12.82
CA GLY A 46 -5.77 -5.65 -14.00
C GLY A 46 -5.94 -4.17 -13.69
N HIS A 47 -6.47 -3.43 -14.66
CA HIS A 47 -6.67 -1.99 -14.53
C HIS A 47 -7.86 -1.67 -13.63
N VAL A 48 -7.75 -0.60 -12.86
CA VAL A 48 -8.83 -0.06 -12.01
C VAL A 48 -8.81 1.45 -12.08
N THR A 49 -9.98 2.07 -12.14
CA THR A 49 -10.10 3.53 -12.16
C THR A 49 -10.04 4.12 -10.75
N GLY A 50 -9.70 5.40 -10.64
CA GLY A 50 -9.76 6.11 -9.36
C GLY A 50 -11.14 6.09 -8.72
N SER A 51 -12.22 6.20 -9.51
CA SER A 51 -13.60 6.12 -9.00
C SER A 51 -13.94 4.75 -8.41
N GLN A 52 -13.54 3.66 -9.09
CA GLN A 52 -13.74 2.30 -8.59
C GLN A 52 -12.96 2.06 -7.28
N LEU A 53 -11.76 2.63 -7.14
CA LEU A 53 -11.01 2.58 -5.89
C LEU A 53 -11.71 3.33 -4.76
N ILE A 54 -12.30 4.50 -5.05
CA ILE A 54 -13.07 5.27 -4.06
C ILE A 54 -14.26 4.45 -3.55
N GLU A 55 -15.03 3.84 -4.45
CA GLU A 55 -16.18 3.00 -4.11
C GLU A 55 -15.76 1.83 -3.22
N ARG A 56 -14.79 1.02 -3.66
CA ARG A 56 -14.27 -0.14 -2.90
C ARG A 56 -13.69 0.26 -1.54
N CYS A 57 -12.99 1.39 -1.46
CA CYS A 57 -12.46 1.86 -0.18
C CYS A 57 -13.56 2.32 0.76
N ARG A 58 -14.66 2.89 0.25
CA ARG A 58 -15.80 3.35 1.07
C ARG A 58 -16.62 2.21 1.64
N GLU A 59 -16.68 1.07 0.96
CA GLU A 59 -17.27 -0.17 1.51
C GLU A 59 -16.56 -0.60 2.82
N LEU A 60 -15.25 -0.42 2.89
CA LEU A 60 -14.44 -0.76 4.07
C LEU A 60 -14.28 0.39 5.05
N GLN A 61 -14.25 1.62 4.56
CA GLN A 61 -14.04 2.82 5.35
C GLN A 61 -14.79 4.03 4.74
N PRO A 62 -16.04 4.27 5.20
CA PRO A 62 -16.95 5.25 4.59
C PRO A 62 -16.41 6.68 4.52
N ALA A 63 -15.51 7.06 5.44
CA ALA A 63 -14.88 8.37 5.47
C ALA A 63 -13.79 8.59 4.40
N THR A 64 -13.53 7.59 3.54
CA THR A 64 -12.52 7.74 2.47
C THR A 64 -12.94 8.82 1.48
N THR A 65 -12.07 9.80 1.28
CA THR A 65 -12.31 10.93 0.37
C THR A 65 -11.62 10.71 -0.98
N PRO A 66 -12.16 11.27 -2.09
CA PRO A 66 -11.48 11.24 -3.39
C PRO A 66 -10.07 11.84 -3.35
N SER A 67 -9.90 12.94 -2.60
CA SER A 67 -8.58 13.59 -2.44
C SER A 67 -7.56 12.65 -1.81
N THR A 68 -7.95 11.87 -0.79
CA THR A 68 -7.06 10.85 -0.21
C THR A 68 -6.64 9.83 -1.25
N VAL A 69 -7.56 9.37 -2.11
CA VAL A 69 -7.26 8.38 -3.15
C VAL A 69 -6.31 8.95 -4.19
N TYR A 70 -6.68 10.05 -4.84
CA TYR A 70 -5.87 10.61 -5.93
C TYR A 70 -4.48 11.04 -5.47
N ARG A 71 -4.35 11.69 -4.30
CA ARG A 71 -3.04 12.07 -3.75
C ARG A 71 -2.17 10.89 -3.31
N THR A 72 -2.74 9.69 -3.20
CA THR A 72 -1.96 8.49 -2.86
C THR A 72 -1.55 7.72 -4.13
N LEU A 73 -2.18 8.01 -5.26
CA LEU A 73 -1.86 7.40 -6.57
C LEU A 73 -0.84 8.21 -7.38
N ASP A 74 -0.70 9.50 -7.07
CA ASP A 74 0.36 10.39 -7.57
C ASP A 74 1.73 10.00 -6.99
#